data_AF-A0A927TXQ8-F1
#
_entry.id   AF-A0A927TXQ8-F1
#
_cell.length_a   1.000
_cell.length_b   1.000
_cell.length_c   1.000
_cell.angle_alpha   90.00
_cell.angle_beta   90.00
_cell.angle_gamma   90.00
#
_symmetry.space_group_name_H-M   'P 1'
#
loop_
_entity.id
_entity.type
_entity.pdbx_description
1 polymer ?
#
loop_
_entity_poly.entity_id
_entity_poly.type
_entity_poly.pdbx_seq_one_letter_code
_entity_poly.pdbx_strand_id
1 'polypeptide(L)'
;MKNIWNKGLKDSLLIYCGLYTIATIVNSISYLSKGIYEDPAGNWHELDRAIITLIVILAYALIRYVHIKNFAIKLVVVYVPTMLLAFLYVWFRGLTAELASSAYKDIFVNYTVGFLIVSIIVFIINKIIQKRKTK
;
A
#
# COMPACT_ATOMS: atom_id res chain seq x y z
N MET A 1 -24.86 -8.69 -6.21
CA MET A 1 -23.88 -8.34 -5.15
C MET A 1 -22.90 -9.47 -4.79
N LYS A 2 -23.35 -10.72 -4.57
CA LYS A 2 -22.47 -11.89 -4.27
C LYS A 2 -21.29 -12.08 -5.25
N ASN A 3 -21.48 -11.74 -6.54
CA ASN A 3 -20.49 -11.96 -7.61
C ASN A 3 -19.31 -10.98 -7.60
N ILE A 4 -19.52 -9.71 -7.21
CA ILE A 4 -18.46 -8.69 -7.13
C ILE A 4 -17.66 -8.86 -5.84
N TRP A 5 -18.35 -9.17 -4.73
CA TRP A 5 -17.76 -9.52 -3.44
C TRP A 5 -16.73 -10.65 -3.56
N ASN A 6 -17.05 -11.70 -4.34
CA ASN A 6 -16.20 -12.88 -4.47
C ASN A 6 -15.07 -12.79 -5.52
N LYS A 7 -15.12 -11.89 -6.52
CA LYS A 7 -14.15 -11.87 -7.63
C LYS A 7 -12.89 -11.01 -7.38
N GLY A 8 -12.88 -10.15 -6.36
CA GLY A 8 -11.71 -9.32 -6.09
C GLY A 8 -11.77 -8.42 -4.85
N LEU A 9 -12.95 -8.10 -4.32
CA LEU A 9 -13.07 -7.32 -3.08
C LEU A 9 -12.53 -8.07 -1.87
N LYS A 10 -12.87 -9.37 -1.72
CA LYS A 10 -12.31 -10.22 -0.66
C LYS A 10 -10.79 -10.25 -0.67
N ASP A 11 -10.18 -10.49 -1.83
CA ASP A 11 -8.71 -10.54 -1.95
C ASP A 11 -8.10 -9.19 -1.57
N SER A 12 -8.69 -8.09 -2.04
CA SER A 12 -8.21 -6.74 -1.73
C SER A 12 -8.31 -6.42 -0.24
N LEU A 13 -9.40 -6.83 0.42
CA LEU A 13 -9.58 -6.66 1.87
C LEU A 13 -8.60 -7.52 2.67
N LEU A 14 -8.35 -8.77 2.26
CA LEU A 14 -7.38 -9.62 2.94
C LEU A 14 -5.96 -9.08 2.82
N ILE A 15 -5.57 -8.61 1.63
CA ILE A 15 -4.27 -7.97 1.42
C ILE A 15 -4.18 -6.67 2.23
N TYR A 16 -5.26 -5.88 2.28
CA TYR A 16 -5.33 -4.67 3.11
C TYR A 16 -5.05 -4.98 4.58
N CYS A 17 -5.83 -5.91 5.16
CA CYS A 17 -5.69 -6.28 6.56
C CYS A 17 -4.29 -6.84 6.86
N GLY A 18 -3.76 -7.68 5.97
CA GLY A 18 -2.41 -8.24 6.11
C GLY A 18 -1.32 -7.17 6.09
N LEU A 19 -1.35 -6.27 5.09
CA LEU A 19 -0.39 -5.18 4.98
C LEU A 19 -0.47 -4.21 6.15
N TYR A 20 -1.69 -3.82 6.55
CA TYR A 20 -1.91 -2.95 7.69
C TYR A 20 -1.35 -3.57 8.97
N THR A 21 -1.68 -4.84 9.24
CA THR A 21 -1.19 -5.57 10.42
C THR A 21 0.33 -5.66 10.45
N ILE A 22 0.96 -6.04 9.33
CA ILE A 22 2.42 -6.12 9.24
C ILE A 22 3.06 -4.75 9.48
N ALA A 23 2.52 -3.69 8.85
CA ALA A 23 3.03 -2.34 9.01
C ALA A 23 2.93 -1.87 10.47
N THR A 24 1.82 -2.16 11.16
CA THR A 24 1.64 -1.82 12.58
C THR A 24 2.64 -2.58 13.45
N ILE A 25 2.77 -3.90 13.28
CA ILE A 25 3.73 -4.71 14.04
C ILE A 25 5.17 -4.23 13.84
N VAL A 26 5.58 -3.96 12.60
CA VAL A 26 6.94 -3.47 12.30
C VAL A 26 7.20 -2.13 13.00
N ASN A 27 6.21 -1.23 13.03
CA ASN A 27 6.34 0.04 13.73
C ASN A 27 6.43 -0.13 15.24
N SER A 28 5.60 -1.00 15.82
CA SER A 28 5.67 -1.34 17.25
C SER A 28 7.02 -1.92 17.63
N ILE A 29 7.58 -2.83 16.83
CA ILE A 29 8.94 -3.36 17.04
C ILE A 29 9.98 -2.24 16.97
N SER A 30 9.86 -1.31 16.01
CA SER A 30 10.77 -0.19 15.87
C SER A 30 10.76 0.75 17.07
N TYR A 31 9.57 1.08 17.61
CA TYR A 31 9.43 1.91 18.81
C TYR A 31 10.00 1.21 20.04
N LEU A 32 9.66 -0.06 20.27
CA LEU A 32 10.18 -0.83 21.41
C LEU A 32 11.71 -0.95 21.35
N SER A 33 12.28 -1.14 20.16
CA SER A 33 13.74 -1.20 19.96
C SER A 33 14.45 0.12 20.29
N LYS A 34 13.72 1.24 20.32
CA LYS A 34 14.20 2.57 20.70
C LYS A 34 13.86 2.94 22.15
N GLY A 35 13.26 2.02 22.93
CA GLY A 35 12.83 2.27 24.30
C GLY A 35 11.57 3.13 24.42
N ILE A 36 10.79 3.26 23.34
CA ILE A 36 9.54 4.02 23.30
C ILE A 36 8.38 3.04 23.53
N TYR A 37 7.66 3.19 24.64
CA TYR A 37 6.56 2.29 25.04
C TYR A 37 5.17 2.79 24.65
N GLU A 38 5.04 4.08 24.33
CA GLU A 38 3.79 4.71 23.92
C GLU A 38 3.97 5.38 22.55
N ASP A 39 2.93 5.39 21.71
CA ASP A 39 3.02 6.05 20.41
C ASP A 39 3.12 7.57 20.59
N PRO A 40 4.25 8.20 20.23
CA PRO A 40 4.45 9.63 20.44
C PRO A 40 3.52 10.51 19.59
N ALA A 41 2.94 9.98 18.52
CA ALA A 41 1.99 10.67 17.64
C ALA A 41 0.52 10.31 17.94
N GLY A 42 0.28 9.38 18.86
CA GLY A 42 -1.04 8.90 19.24
C GLY A 42 -1.84 8.26 18.10
N ASN A 43 -3.17 8.23 18.24
CA ASN A 43 -4.06 7.48 17.34
C ASN A 43 -4.07 7.96 15.88
N TRP A 44 -3.59 9.18 15.62
CA TRP A 44 -3.53 9.74 14.27
C TRP A 44 -2.57 8.98 13.35
N HIS A 45 -1.48 8.44 13.91
CA HIS A 45 -0.48 7.71 13.15
C HIS A 45 -1.05 6.38 12.60
N GLU A 46 -1.97 5.74 13.31
CA GLU A 46 -2.67 4.55 12.82
C GLU A 46 -3.64 4.87 11.68
N LEU A 47 -4.29 6.03 11.71
CA LEU A 47 -5.13 6.48 10.59
C LEU A 47 -4.29 6.81 9.35
N ASP A 48 -3.13 7.46 9.55
CA ASP A 48 -2.16 7.71 8.49
C ASP A 48 -1.74 6.38 7.84
N ARG A 49 -1.37 5.38 8.64
CA ARG A 49 -1.01 4.03 8.16
C ARG A 49 -2.15 3.36 7.39
N ALA A 50 -3.39 3.47 7.88
CA ALA A 50 -4.57 2.90 7.24
C ALA A 50 -4.81 3.52 5.84
N ILE A 51 -4.72 4.85 5.73
CA ILE A 51 -4.91 5.56 4.46
C ILE A 51 -3.82 5.20 3.45
N ILE A 52 -2.57 5.14 3.88
CA ILE A 52 -1.46 4.77 2.99
C ILE A 52 -1.58 3.32 2.53
N THR A 53 -1.97 2.41 3.42
CA THR A 53 -2.27 1.02 3.05
C THR A 53 -3.42 0.95 2.04
N LEU A 54 -4.45 1.80 2.18
CA LEU A 54 -5.55 1.88 1.22
C LEU A 54 -5.07 2.34 -0.17
N ILE A 55 -4.14 3.30 -0.24
CA ILE A 55 -3.53 3.74 -1.51
C ILE A 55 -2.72 2.59 -2.14
N VAL A 56 -2.03 1.77 -1.34
CA VAL A 56 -1.35 0.56 -1.84
C VAL A 56 -2.35 -0.45 -2.43
N ILE A 57 -3.54 -0.60 -1.83
CA ILE A 57 -4.60 -1.46 -2.38
C ILE A 57 -5.22 -0.88 -3.65
N LEU A 58 -5.34 0.44 -3.74
CA LEU A 58 -5.71 1.11 -4.99
C LEU A 58 -4.69 0.79 -6.09
N ALA A 59 -3.39 0.84 -5.79
CA ALA A 59 -2.35 0.45 -6.74
C ALA A 59 -2.46 -1.03 -7.14
N TYR A 60 -2.69 -1.94 -6.19
CA TYR A 60 -2.96 -3.35 -6.48
C TYR A 60 -4.12 -3.53 -7.47
N ALA A 61 -5.22 -2.83 -7.25
CA ALA A 61 -6.38 -2.87 -8.14
C ALA A 61 -6.02 -2.32 -9.54
N LEU A 62 -5.34 -1.18 -9.62
CA LEU A 62 -4.94 -0.57 -10.88
C LEU A 62 -4.00 -1.49 -11.69
N ILE A 63 -3.00 -2.14 -11.07
CA ILE A 63 -2.10 -3.08 -11.76
C ILE A 63 -2.91 -4.24 -12.38
N ARG A 64 -3.96 -4.71 -11.71
CA ARG A 64 -4.85 -5.77 -12.21
C ARG A 64 -5.75 -5.34 -13.35
N TYR A 65 -6.34 -4.15 -13.29
CA TYR A 65 -7.39 -3.73 -14.20
C TYR A 65 -6.92 -2.82 -15.35
N VAL A 66 -5.74 -2.21 -15.24
CA VAL A 66 -5.16 -1.40 -16.33
C VAL A 66 -4.66 -2.30 -17.46
N HIS A 67 -5.13 -2.04 -18.67
CA HIS A 67 -4.85 -2.81 -19.88
C HIS A 67 -3.56 -2.34 -20.59
N ILE A 68 -2.41 -2.62 -19.97
CA ILE A 68 -1.08 -2.41 -20.57
C ILE A 68 -0.39 -3.77 -20.73
N LYS A 69 0.09 -4.07 -21.94
CA LYS A 69 0.74 -5.36 -22.28
C LYS A 69 2.07 -5.55 -21.55
N ASN A 70 2.91 -4.52 -21.52
CA ASN A 70 4.21 -4.58 -20.84
C ASN A 70 4.04 -4.33 -19.34
N PHE A 71 4.36 -5.33 -18.52
CA PHE A 71 4.21 -5.25 -17.07
C PHE A 71 5.07 -4.13 -16.46
N ALA A 72 6.30 -3.92 -16.94
CA ALA A 72 7.18 -2.86 -16.41
C ALA A 72 6.61 -1.46 -16.66
N ILE A 73 6.11 -1.19 -17.88
CA ILE A 73 5.44 0.07 -18.20
C ILE A 73 4.19 0.25 -17.34
N LYS A 74 3.42 -0.82 -17.14
CA LYS A 74 2.25 -0.79 -16.27
C LYS A 74 2.61 -0.38 -14.84
N LEU A 75 3.71 -0.91 -14.28
CA LEU A 75 4.15 -0.54 -12.94
C LEU A 75 4.46 0.95 -12.85
N VAL A 76 5.17 1.52 -13.82
CA VAL A 76 5.48 2.97 -13.83
C VAL A 76 4.21 3.81 -13.92
N VAL A 77 3.31 3.47 -14.85
CA VAL A 77 2.04 4.20 -15.06
C VAL A 77 1.13 4.16 -13.84
N VAL A 78 1.16 3.08 -13.05
CA VAL A 78 0.38 3.01 -11.81
C VAL A 78 1.12 3.69 -10.66
N TYR A 79 2.43 3.49 -10.53
CA TYR A 79 3.24 4.00 -9.42
C TYR A 79 3.22 5.52 -9.33
N VAL A 80 3.45 6.22 -10.45
CA VAL A 80 3.54 7.69 -10.46
C VAL A 80 2.27 8.36 -9.90
N PRO A 81 1.05 8.11 -10.42
CA PRO A 81 -0.15 8.79 -9.92
C PRO A 81 -0.51 8.37 -8.49
N THR A 82 -0.24 7.14 -8.09
CA THR A 82 -0.55 6.65 -6.74
C THR A 82 0.46 7.14 -5.69
N MET A 83 1.73 7.32 -6.05
CA MET A 83 2.71 8.02 -5.21
C MET A 83 2.36 9.49 -5.06
N LEU A 84 1.95 10.16 -6.15
CA LEU A 84 1.46 11.54 -6.09
C LEU A 84 0.25 11.67 -5.16
N LEU A 85 -0.65 10.68 -5.14
CA LEU A 85 -1.77 10.63 -4.20
C LEU A 85 -1.30 10.49 -2.74
N ALA A 86 -0.28 9.67 -2.47
CA ALA A 86 0.31 9.56 -1.13
C ALA A 86 0.98 10.87 -0.68
N PHE A 87 1.68 11.56 -1.57
CA PHE A 87 2.23 12.89 -1.28
C PHE A 87 1.15 13.95 -1.07
N LEU A 88 0.07 13.90 -1.86
CA LEU A 88 -1.07 14.80 -1.67
C LEU A 88 -1.73 14.58 -0.30
N TYR A 89 -1.82 13.32 0.15
CA TYR A 89 -2.29 13.03 1.51
C TYR A 89 -1.39 13.66 2.58
N VAL A 90 -0.07 13.49 2.48
CA VAL A 90 0.88 14.11 3.41
C VAL A 90 0.79 15.63 3.40
N TRP A 91 0.60 16.23 2.22
CA TRP A 91 0.36 17.67 2.10
C TRP A 91 -0.89 18.11 2.86
N PHE A 92 -2.02 17.39 2.73
CA PHE A 92 -3.23 17.67 3.50
C PHE A 92 -3.02 17.51 5.01
N ARG A 93 -2.20 16.54 5.44
CA ARG A 93 -1.88 16.36 6.87
C ARG A 93 -1.14 17.55 7.45
N GLY A 94 -0.35 18.26 6.64
CA GLY A 94 0.31 19.51 7.03
C GLY A 94 -0.63 20.68 7.31
N LEU A 95 -1.89 20.59 6.90
CA LEU A 95 -2.92 21.56 7.30
C LEU A 95 -3.43 21.31 8.72
N THR A 96 -3.25 20.10 9.25
CA THR A 96 -3.82 19.66 10.54
C THR A 96 -2.78 19.46 11.64
N ALA A 97 -1.51 19.27 11.28
CA ALA A 97 -0.43 19.00 12.21
C ALA A 97 0.91 19.50 11.65
N GLU A 98 1.85 19.78 12.55
CA GLU A 98 3.23 20.07 12.17
C GLU A 98 3.91 18.79 11.65
N LEU A 99 4.40 18.81 10.40
CA LEU A 99 5.08 17.66 9.80
C LEU A 99 6.55 17.63 10.19
N ALA A 100 7.03 16.44 10.53
CA ALA A 100 8.46 16.18 10.60
C ALA A 100 9.12 16.49 9.24
N SER A 101 10.37 16.97 9.27
CA SER A 101 11.15 17.22 8.06
C SER A 101 11.35 15.96 7.21
N SER A 102 11.26 14.77 7.81
CA SER A 102 11.33 13.48 7.14
C SER A 102 9.99 12.98 6.56
N ALA A 103 8.85 13.63 6.80
CA ALA A 103 7.53 13.07 6.51
C ALA A 103 7.36 12.62 5.04
N TYR A 104 7.82 13.41 4.08
CA TYR A 104 7.78 13.05 2.65
C TYR A 104 8.73 11.90 2.29
N LYS A 105 9.86 11.76 2.98
CA LYS A 105 10.79 10.64 2.79
C LYS A 105 10.20 9.36 3.37
N ASP A 106 9.62 9.46 4.57
CA ASP A 106 9.03 8.32 5.27
C ASP A 106 7.85 7.77 4.48
N ILE A 107 6.99 8.64 3.95
CA ILE A 107 5.87 8.20 3.10
C ILE A 107 6.35 7.59 1.79
N PHE A 108 7.38 8.16 1.17
CA PHE A 108 7.95 7.62 -0.05
C PHE A 108 8.43 6.19 0.18
N VAL A 109 9.19 5.93 1.25
CA VAL A 109 9.69 4.59 1.57
C VAL A 109 8.54 3.63 1.88
N ASN A 110 7.63 4.01 2.78
CA ASN A 110 6.52 3.17 3.20
C ASN A 110 5.62 2.78 2.02
N TYR A 111 5.26 3.75 1.18
CA TYR A 111 4.45 3.52 0.01
C TYR A 111 5.18 2.65 -1.03
N THR A 112 6.47 2.92 -1.29
CA THR A 112 7.27 2.15 -2.25
C THR A 112 7.37 0.68 -1.85
N VAL A 113 7.61 0.39 -0.58
CA VAL A 113 7.66 -0.99 -0.06
C VAL A 113 6.32 -1.68 -0.27
N GLY A 114 5.20 -1.04 0.11
CA GLY A 114 3.87 -1.58 -0.11
C GLY A 114 3.56 -1.82 -1.59
N PHE A 115 3.92 -0.89 -2.46
CA PHE A 115 3.74 -0.99 -3.91
C PHE A 115 4.51 -2.18 -4.51
N LEU A 116 5.76 -2.39 -4.10
CA LEU A 116 6.58 -3.52 -4.54
C LEU A 116 5.95 -4.86 -4.10
N ILE A 117 5.47 -4.95 -2.85
CA ILE A 117 4.79 -6.15 -2.35
C ILE A 117 3.59 -6.49 -3.23
N VAL A 118 2.69 -5.53 -3.49
CA VAL A 118 1.50 -5.81 -4.32
C VAL A 118 1.83 -6.08 -5.78
N SER A 119 2.90 -5.47 -6.30
CA SER A 119 3.42 -5.75 -7.65
C SER A 119 3.92 -7.19 -7.78
N ILE A 120 4.65 -7.69 -6.78
CA ILE A 120 5.10 -9.09 -6.71
C ILE A 120 3.91 -10.03 -6.62
N ILE A 121 2.91 -9.74 -5.78
CA ILE A 121 1.68 -10.54 -5.67
C ILE A 121 0.99 -10.66 -7.03
N VAL A 122 0.78 -9.55 -7.73
CA VAL A 122 0.12 -9.57 -9.06
C VAL A 122 0.98 -10.31 -10.10
N PHE A 123 2.30 -10.15 -10.07
CA PHE A 123 3.21 -10.86 -10.96
C PHE A 123 3.11 -12.39 -10.76
N ILE A 124 3.13 -12.86 -9.51
CA ILE A 124 2.99 -14.28 -9.17
C ILE A 124 1.62 -14.81 -9.64
N ILE A 125 0.53 -14.09 -9.34
CA ILE A 125 -0.83 -14.47 -9.75
C ILE A 125 -0.91 -14.61 -11.29
N ASN A 126 -0.40 -13.62 -12.03
CA ASN A 126 -0.40 -13.63 -13.49
C ASN A 126 0.37 -14.85 -14.04
N LYS A 127 1.54 -15.15 -13.46
CA LYS A 127 2.36 -16.29 -13.86
C LYS A 127 1.67 -17.64 -13.58
N ILE A 128 0.97 -17.77 -12.45
CA ILE A 128 0.18 -18.97 -12.11
C ILE A 128 -0.99 -19.15 -13.09
N ILE A 129 -1.72 -18.08 -13.40
CA ILE A 129 -2.85 -18.11 -14.34
C ILE A 129 -2.39 -18.50 -15.75
N GLN A 130 -1.27 -17.94 -16.22
CA GLN A 130 -0.71 -18.30 -17.52
C GLN A 130 -0.34 -19.79 -17.58
N LYS A 131 0.35 -20.32 -16.55
CA LYS A 131 0.70 -21.75 -16.47
C LYS A 131 -0.52 -22.68 -16.50
N ARG A 132 -1.65 -22.27 -15.94
CA ARG A 132 -2.90 -23.06 -15.96
C ARG A 132 -3.60 -23.06 -17.32
N LYS A 133 -3.40 -22.02 -18.15
CA LYS A 133 -3.99 -21.94 -19.50
C LYS A 133 -3.21 -22.72 -20.55
N THR A 134 -1.93 -22.96 -20.31
CA THR A 134 -1.03 -23.72 -21.19
C THR A 134 -0.99 -25.22 -20.89
N LYS A 135 -1.73 -25.66 -19.86
CA LYS A 135 -1.86 -27.06 -19.43
C LYS A 135 -3.23 -27.57 -19.86
#